data_AF-A0A959EIY7-F1
#
_entry.id   AF-A0A959EIY7-F1
#
_cell.length_a   1.000
_cell.length_b   1.000
_cell.length_c   1.000
_cell.angle_alpha   90.00
_cell.angle_beta   90.00
_cell.angle_gamma   90.00
#
_symmetry.space_group_name_H-M   'P 1'
#
loop_
_entity.id
_entity.type
_entity.pdbx_description
1 polymer ?
#
loop_
_entity_poly.entity_id
_entity_poly.type
_entity_poly.pdbx_seq_one_letter_code
_entity_poly.pdbx_strand_id
1 'polypeptide(L)'
;GQIDITGPAWAVQKELAAMPVMETVAGPYGEEKKAVADFKKAVLMVAGAAVKLQMDGQLNLKVEQEVVMNIADMLIDLFLAESLLLRVEKLSTLGQKPAGQEVYDAILRTFLHDATARMLKNGGDALASFAEGDLLRTLLMGLKRFTKYPPVNVRNNRRQIAAALIEANRYCF
;
A
#
# COMPACT_ATOMS: atom_id res chain seq x y z
N GLY A 1 -18.00 -3.79 16.16
CA GLY A 1 -16.89 -4.63 15.66
C GLY A 1 -15.87 -4.80 16.77
N GLN A 2 -15.08 -5.88 16.76
CA GLN A 2 -14.03 -6.11 17.77
C GLN A 2 -12.76 -5.28 17.52
N ILE A 3 -12.61 -4.69 16.33
CA ILE A 3 -11.47 -3.87 15.92
C ILE A 3 -11.94 -2.43 15.72
N ASP A 4 -11.26 -1.48 16.36
CA ASP A 4 -11.49 -0.05 16.14
C ASP A 4 -10.77 0.40 14.86
N ILE A 5 -11.51 0.39 13.74
CA ILE A 5 -11.05 0.97 12.46
C ILE A 5 -11.28 2.48 12.40
N THR A 6 -12.12 2.98 13.29
CA THR A 6 -12.75 4.27 13.14
C THR A 6 -11.84 5.34 13.75
N GLY A 7 -11.36 5.15 14.98
CA GLY A 7 -10.36 6.01 15.63
C GLY A 7 -9.14 6.29 14.75
N PRO A 8 -8.45 5.26 14.22
CA PRO A 8 -7.33 5.43 13.30
C PRO A 8 -7.69 6.17 12.01
N ALA A 9 -8.87 5.92 11.42
CA ALA A 9 -9.31 6.61 10.22
C ALA A 9 -9.50 8.13 10.44
N TRP A 10 -10.10 8.53 11.56
CA TRP A 10 -10.20 9.96 11.90
C TRP A 10 -8.84 10.61 12.18
N ALA A 11 -7.90 9.87 12.77
CA ALA A 11 -6.53 10.36 12.95
C ALA A 11 -5.87 10.67 11.61
N VAL A 12 -6.02 9.78 10.60
CA VAL A 12 -5.50 10.01 9.25
C VAL A 12 -6.18 11.21 8.57
N GLN A 13 -7.50 11.39 8.74
CA GLN A 13 -8.18 12.57 8.19
C GLN A 13 -7.67 13.87 8.81
N LYS A 14 -7.35 13.88 10.11
CA LYS A 14 -6.72 15.05 10.77
C LYS A 14 -5.31 15.30 10.24
N GLU A 15 -4.52 14.25 9.98
CA GLU A 15 -3.19 14.37 9.37
C GLU A 15 -3.25 14.98 7.97
N LEU A 16 -4.30 14.68 7.20
CA LEU A 16 -4.48 15.22 5.86
C LEU A 16 -4.67 16.75 5.87
N ALA A 17 -5.33 17.28 6.89
CA ALA A 17 -5.52 18.72 7.09
C ALA A 17 -4.24 19.43 7.56
N ALA A 18 -3.24 18.68 8.05
CA ALA A 18 -1.96 19.22 8.48
C ALA A 18 -0.96 19.30 7.31
N MET A 19 -0.02 20.24 7.41
CA MET A 19 1.08 20.34 6.45
C MET A 19 1.91 19.04 6.45
N PRO A 20 2.29 18.53 5.27
CA PRO A 20 3.12 17.34 5.18
C PRO A 20 4.49 17.61 5.80
N VAL A 21 4.85 16.80 6.79
CA VAL A 21 6.20 16.77 7.35
C VAL A 21 7.03 15.82 6.50
N MET A 22 8.19 16.29 6.04
CA MET A 22 9.13 15.44 5.32
C MET A 22 9.87 14.58 6.34
N GLU A 23 9.46 13.32 6.45
CA GLU A 23 10.13 12.35 7.32
C GLU A 23 11.47 11.96 6.69
N THR A 24 12.54 12.04 7.49
CA THR A 24 13.83 11.46 7.11
C THR A 24 13.74 9.96 7.19
N VAL A 25 13.85 9.30 6.05
CA VAL A 25 13.86 7.85 5.95
C VAL A 25 15.27 7.36 6.28
N ALA A 26 15.42 6.61 7.38
CA ALA A 26 16.70 6.11 7.85
C ALA A 26 16.64 4.62 8.19
N GLY A 27 17.79 3.94 8.03
CA GLY A 27 17.96 2.53 8.38
C GLY A 27 17.56 1.53 7.28
N PRO A 28 17.80 0.23 7.52
CA PRO A 28 17.45 -0.83 6.57
C PRO A 28 15.96 -0.83 6.23
N TYR A 29 15.67 -0.90 4.94
CA TYR A 29 14.32 -0.88 4.38
C TYR A 29 13.47 0.33 4.78
N GLY A 30 14.09 1.48 5.06
CA GLY A 30 13.37 2.67 5.51
C GLY A 30 12.29 3.12 4.53
N GLU A 31 12.59 3.13 3.22
CA GLU A 31 11.65 3.58 2.18
C GLU A 31 10.47 2.61 2.06
N GLU A 32 10.75 1.31 2.17
CA GLU A 32 9.77 0.25 2.13
C GLU A 32 8.86 0.26 3.37
N LYS A 33 9.43 0.48 4.57
CA LYS A 33 8.68 0.65 5.82
C LYS A 33 7.77 1.87 5.76
N LYS A 34 8.30 2.98 5.23
CA LYS A 34 7.52 4.19 5.00
C LYS A 34 6.36 3.94 4.02
N ALA A 35 6.62 3.28 2.90
CA ALA A 35 5.59 2.97 1.91
C ALA A 35 4.47 2.11 2.51
N VAL A 36 4.79 1.08 3.29
CA VAL A 36 3.78 0.25 3.98
C VAL A 36 2.98 1.08 4.99
N ALA A 37 3.63 1.95 5.77
CA ALA A 37 2.93 2.83 6.69
C ALA A 37 1.98 3.80 5.97
N ASP A 38 2.41 4.35 4.83
CA ASP A 38 1.59 5.22 4.01
C ASP A 38 0.45 4.45 3.33
N PHE A 39 0.66 3.21 2.87
CA PHE A 39 -0.43 2.35 2.37
C PHE A 39 -1.51 2.10 3.43
N LYS A 40 -1.13 1.91 4.71
CA LYS A 40 -2.10 1.81 5.81
C LYS A 40 -2.93 3.09 5.94
N LYS A 41 -2.29 4.26 5.84
CA LYS A 41 -3.00 5.55 5.84
C LYS A 41 -3.94 5.68 4.64
N ALA A 42 -3.51 5.26 3.44
CA ALA A 42 -4.34 5.27 2.25
C ALA A 42 -5.63 4.43 2.44
N VAL A 43 -5.49 3.17 2.91
CA VAL A 43 -6.63 2.30 3.19
C VAL A 43 -7.56 2.92 4.22
N LEU A 44 -7.02 3.37 5.35
CA LEU A 44 -7.80 3.95 6.45
C LEU A 44 -8.53 5.22 6.02
N MET A 45 -7.92 6.04 5.17
CA MET A 45 -8.54 7.26 4.64
C MET A 45 -9.72 6.93 3.73
N VAL A 46 -9.54 6.01 2.76
CA VAL A 46 -10.59 5.62 1.81
C VAL A 46 -11.73 4.91 2.54
N ALA A 47 -11.43 3.89 3.34
CA ALA A 47 -12.41 3.15 4.12
C ALA A 47 -13.12 4.05 5.14
N GLY A 48 -12.38 4.93 5.81
CA GLY A 48 -12.93 5.88 6.78
C GLY A 48 -13.89 6.88 6.16
N ALA A 49 -13.58 7.40 4.97
CA ALA A 49 -14.49 8.28 4.24
C ALA A 49 -15.78 7.55 3.84
N ALA A 50 -15.67 6.32 3.33
CA ALA A 50 -16.81 5.50 2.97
C ALA A 50 -17.70 5.16 4.20
N VAL A 51 -17.09 4.77 5.32
CA VAL A 51 -17.79 4.49 6.59
C VAL A 51 -18.47 5.74 7.13
N LYS A 52 -17.83 6.91 7.05
CA LYS A 52 -18.45 8.17 7.48
C LYS A 52 -19.72 8.45 6.68
N LEU A 53 -19.67 8.36 5.35
CA LEU A 53 -20.86 8.56 4.51
C LEU A 53 -21.95 7.50 4.78
N GLN A 54 -21.57 6.27 5.10
CA GLN A 54 -22.50 5.24 5.56
C GLN A 54 -23.19 5.61 6.88
N MET A 55 -22.45 6.18 7.83
CA MET A 55 -22.99 6.66 9.10
C MET A 55 -23.91 7.87 8.92
N ASP A 56 -23.59 8.74 7.96
CA ASP A 56 -24.39 9.91 7.59
C ASP A 56 -25.61 9.54 6.70
N GLY A 57 -25.78 8.26 6.35
CA GLY A 57 -26.91 7.76 5.55
C GLY A 57 -26.82 8.08 4.06
N GLN A 58 -25.66 8.54 3.58
CA GLN A 58 -25.41 8.95 2.20
C GLN A 58 -24.85 7.84 1.31
N LEU A 59 -24.36 6.76 1.92
CA LEU A 59 -23.80 5.60 1.24
C LEU A 59 -24.35 4.31 1.86
N ASN A 60 -24.58 3.27 1.05
CA ASN A 60 -24.95 1.95 1.56
C ASN A 60 -23.97 0.87 1.10
N LEU A 61 -22.92 0.65 1.89
CA LEU A 61 -21.85 -0.32 1.64
C LEU A 61 -22.31 -1.77 1.52
N LYS A 62 -23.55 -2.10 1.92
CA LYS A 62 -24.10 -3.45 1.66
C LYS A 62 -24.45 -3.67 0.20
N VAL A 63 -24.83 -2.62 -0.51
CA VAL A 63 -25.22 -2.70 -1.93
C VAL A 63 -24.12 -2.18 -2.86
N GLU A 64 -23.31 -1.22 -2.40
CA GLU A 64 -22.18 -0.64 -3.15
C GLU A 64 -20.96 -1.57 -3.12
N GLN A 65 -21.10 -2.77 -3.71
CA GLN A 65 -20.08 -3.82 -3.68
C GLN A 65 -18.80 -3.39 -4.40
N GLU A 66 -18.89 -2.54 -5.42
CA GLU A 66 -17.76 -2.01 -6.19
C GLU A 66 -16.83 -1.16 -5.31
N VAL A 67 -17.40 -0.36 -4.42
CA VAL A 67 -16.62 0.41 -3.43
C VAL A 67 -15.93 -0.54 -2.46
N VAL A 68 -16.64 -1.56 -1.98
CA VAL A 68 -16.10 -2.56 -1.05
C VAL A 68 -14.99 -3.38 -1.70
N MET A 69 -15.16 -3.79 -2.96
CA MET A 69 -14.15 -4.54 -3.73
C MET A 69 -12.87 -3.72 -3.91
N ASN A 70 -12.98 -2.44 -4.28
CA ASN A 70 -11.81 -1.57 -4.38
C ASN A 70 -11.05 -1.44 -3.06
N ILE A 71 -11.76 -1.27 -1.94
CA ILE A 71 -11.14 -1.20 -0.61
C ILE A 71 -10.50 -2.55 -0.23
N ALA A 72 -11.14 -3.66 -0.58
CA ALA A 72 -10.62 -5.00 -0.36
C ALA A 72 -9.32 -5.23 -1.15
N ASP A 73 -9.26 -4.81 -2.42
CA ASP A 73 -8.04 -4.91 -3.22
C ASP A 73 -6.90 -4.08 -2.64
N MET A 74 -7.19 -2.87 -2.12
CA MET A 74 -6.18 -2.08 -1.41
C MET A 74 -5.68 -2.79 -0.13
N LEU A 75 -6.58 -3.42 0.62
CA LEU A 75 -6.22 -4.21 1.81
C LEU A 75 -5.36 -5.42 1.47
N ILE A 76 -5.65 -6.10 0.35
CA ILE A 76 -4.86 -7.24 -0.14
C ILE A 76 -3.44 -6.78 -0.49
N ASP A 77 -3.31 -5.69 -1.26
CA ASP A 77 -1.99 -5.14 -1.60
C ASP A 77 -1.20 -4.70 -0.37
N LEU A 78 -1.87 -4.07 0.61
CA LEU A 78 -1.25 -3.72 1.89
C LEU A 78 -0.76 -4.96 2.65
N PHE A 79 -1.59 -5.99 2.76
CA PHE A 79 -1.24 -7.23 3.46
C PHE A 79 -0.04 -7.92 2.81
N LEU A 80 -0.03 -8.00 1.48
CA LEU A 80 1.07 -8.59 0.72
C LEU A 80 2.35 -7.75 0.85
N ALA A 81 2.24 -6.42 0.78
CA ALA A 81 3.37 -5.50 0.92
C ALA A 81 4.05 -5.65 2.29
N GLU A 82 3.26 -5.63 3.37
CA GLU A 82 3.78 -5.78 4.73
C GLU A 82 4.38 -7.16 4.95
N SER A 83 3.67 -8.22 4.53
CA SER A 83 4.15 -9.60 4.67
C SER A 83 5.47 -9.82 3.94
N LEU A 84 5.58 -9.30 2.71
CA LEU A 84 6.79 -9.41 1.90
C LEU A 84 7.95 -8.63 2.51
N LEU A 85 7.72 -7.38 2.95
CA LEU A 85 8.72 -6.57 3.64
C LEU A 85 9.28 -7.30 4.86
N LEU A 86 8.41 -7.77 5.76
CA LEU A 86 8.82 -8.47 6.97
C LEU A 86 9.58 -9.77 6.66
N ARG A 87 9.17 -10.50 5.62
CA ARG A 87 9.88 -11.70 5.16
C ARG A 87 11.28 -11.36 4.65
N VAL A 88 11.41 -10.34 3.79
CA VAL A 88 12.68 -9.94 3.18
C VAL A 88 13.65 -9.38 4.22
N GLU A 89 13.15 -8.58 5.17
CA GLU A 89 13.93 -8.08 6.31
C GLU A 89 14.38 -9.23 7.21
N LYS A 90 13.53 -10.24 7.46
CA LYS A 90 13.95 -11.43 8.19
C LYS A 90 15.06 -12.17 7.44
N LEU A 91 14.91 -12.40 6.15
CA LEU A 91 15.91 -13.06 5.29
C LEU A 91 17.24 -12.31 5.24
N SER A 92 17.24 -10.98 5.37
CA SER A 92 18.48 -10.19 5.40
C SER A 92 19.33 -10.46 6.64
N THR A 93 18.71 -10.97 7.71
CA THR A 93 19.41 -11.34 8.96
C THR A 93 19.87 -12.80 8.99
N LEU A 94 19.43 -13.63 8.05
CA LEU A 94 19.81 -15.05 7.98
C LEU A 94 21.13 -15.22 7.20
N GLY A 95 22.02 -16.06 7.75
CA GLY A 95 23.31 -16.36 7.14
C GLY A 95 23.24 -17.31 5.94
N GLN A 96 22.29 -18.26 5.93
CA GLN A 96 22.06 -19.17 4.80
C GLN A 96 20.66 -18.93 4.23
N LYS A 97 20.59 -18.70 2.92
CA LYS A 97 19.33 -18.49 2.19
C LYS A 97 19.43 -19.05 0.75
N PRO A 98 18.29 -19.46 0.15
CA PRO A 98 18.26 -20.06 -1.18
C PRO A 98 18.81 -19.17 -2.31
N ALA A 99 18.67 -17.85 -2.20
CA ALA A 99 19.16 -16.88 -3.16
C ALA A 99 19.89 -15.72 -2.46
N GLY A 100 20.69 -14.97 -3.21
CA GLY A 100 21.32 -13.75 -2.69
C GLY A 100 20.29 -12.72 -2.22
N GLN A 101 20.67 -11.87 -1.24
CA GLN A 101 19.76 -10.87 -0.66
C GLN A 101 19.23 -9.90 -1.72
N GLU A 102 20.07 -9.57 -2.70
CA GLU A 102 19.78 -8.71 -3.82
C GLU A 102 18.58 -9.19 -4.65
N VAL A 103 18.34 -10.50 -4.71
CA VAL A 103 17.17 -11.06 -5.42
C VAL A 103 15.89 -10.83 -4.62
N TYR A 104 15.94 -11.03 -3.30
CA TYR A 104 14.80 -10.75 -2.41
C TYR A 104 14.48 -9.25 -2.36
N ASP A 105 15.49 -8.39 -2.34
CA ASP A 105 15.32 -6.95 -2.44
C ASP A 105 14.70 -6.56 -3.80
N ALA A 106 15.13 -7.19 -4.90
CA ALA A 106 14.53 -6.99 -6.22
C ALA A 106 13.04 -7.40 -6.24
N ILE A 107 12.66 -8.50 -5.58
CA ILE A 107 11.26 -8.93 -5.44
C ILE A 107 10.46 -7.88 -4.67
N LEU A 108 10.91 -7.48 -3.49
CA LEU A 108 10.24 -6.50 -2.63
C LEU A 108 10.01 -5.17 -3.34
N ARG A 109 11.07 -4.61 -3.92
CA ARG A 109 11.03 -3.29 -4.58
C ARG A 109 10.13 -3.30 -5.82
N THR A 110 10.14 -4.40 -6.58
CA THR A 110 9.25 -4.57 -7.74
C THR A 110 7.79 -4.66 -7.28
N PHE A 111 7.53 -5.45 -6.24
CA PHE A 111 6.18 -5.59 -5.69
C PHE A 111 5.63 -4.25 -5.17
N LEU A 112 6.40 -3.53 -4.36
CA LEU A 112 5.97 -2.23 -3.83
C LEU A 112 5.70 -1.21 -4.92
N HIS A 113 6.55 -1.16 -5.95
CA HIS A 113 6.32 -0.30 -7.12
C HIS A 113 4.99 -0.61 -7.82
N ASP A 114 4.72 -1.89 -8.11
CA ASP A 114 3.49 -2.31 -8.77
C ASP A 114 2.26 -2.11 -7.86
N ALA A 115 2.41 -2.35 -6.55
CA ALA A 115 1.37 -2.14 -5.54
C ALA A 115 1.02 -0.66 -5.40
N THR A 116 1.99 0.26 -5.47
CA THR A 116 1.71 1.70 -5.48
C THR A 116 0.73 2.09 -6.59
N ALA A 117 0.92 1.55 -7.80
CA ALA A 117 0.03 1.84 -8.93
C ALA A 117 -1.39 1.28 -8.73
N ARG A 118 -1.51 0.05 -8.21
CA ARG A 118 -2.82 -0.57 -7.91
C ARG A 118 -3.54 0.15 -6.77
N MET A 119 -2.83 0.53 -5.71
CA MET A 119 -3.35 1.31 -4.59
C MET A 119 -3.92 2.66 -5.06
N LEU A 120 -3.18 3.36 -5.92
CA LEU A 120 -3.63 4.65 -6.47
C LEU A 120 -4.86 4.47 -7.36
N LYS A 121 -4.90 3.43 -8.19
CA LYS A 121 -6.05 3.12 -9.04
C LYS A 121 -7.29 2.79 -8.21
N ASN A 122 -7.23 1.74 -7.39
CA ASN A 122 -8.39 1.23 -6.66
C ASN A 122 -8.88 2.22 -5.60
N GLY A 123 -7.97 2.94 -4.93
CA GLY A 123 -8.36 4.02 -4.04
C GLY A 123 -8.98 5.20 -4.79
N GLY A 124 -8.49 5.52 -5.98
CA GLY A 124 -9.03 6.59 -6.82
C GLY A 124 -10.45 6.26 -7.31
N ASP A 125 -10.63 5.03 -7.81
CA ASP A 125 -11.92 4.50 -8.25
C ASP A 125 -12.92 4.49 -7.09
N ALA A 126 -12.53 4.01 -5.90
CA ALA A 126 -13.40 4.02 -4.72
C ALA A 126 -13.84 5.44 -4.33
N LEU A 127 -12.88 6.37 -4.21
CA LEU A 127 -13.17 7.76 -3.82
C LEU A 127 -14.08 8.46 -4.82
N ALA A 128 -13.84 8.27 -6.12
CA ALA A 128 -14.63 8.88 -7.18
C ALA A 128 -16.06 8.33 -7.26
N SER A 129 -16.33 7.15 -6.68
CA SER A 129 -17.67 6.56 -6.64
C SER A 129 -18.59 7.14 -5.55
N PHE A 130 -18.05 7.82 -4.53
CA PHE A 130 -18.88 8.32 -3.41
C PHE A 130 -18.57 9.75 -2.95
N ALA A 131 -17.50 10.37 -3.42
CA ALA A 131 -17.14 11.74 -3.08
C ALA A 131 -17.13 12.64 -4.32
N GLU A 132 -17.52 13.90 -4.14
CA GLU A 132 -17.57 14.90 -5.21
C GLU A 132 -16.93 16.23 -4.77
N GLY A 133 -16.75 17.14 -5.73
CA GLY A 133 -16.31 18.52 -5.48
C GLY A 133 -14.98 18.60 -4.72
N ASP A 134 -14.93 19.48 -3.72
CA ASP A 134 -13.72 19.73 -2.94
C ASP A 134 -13.34 18.58 -2.00
N LEU A 135 -14.33 17.80 -1.57
CA LEU A 135 -14.09 16.60 -0.77
C LEU A 135 -13.30 15.58 -1.59
N LEU A 136 -13.74 15.28 -2.83
CA LEU A 136 -13.04 14.36 -3.71
C LEU A 136 -11.61 14.83 -4.00
N ARG A 137 -11.43 16.11 -4.35
CA ARG A 137 -10.11 16.69 -4.63
C ARG A 137 -9.15 16.50 -3.45
N THR A 138 -9.63 16.78 -2.25
CA THR A 138 -8.86 16.64 -1.00
C THR A 138 -8.45 15.19 -0.76
N LEU A 139 -9.38 14.25 -0.91
CA LEU A 139 -9.11 12.82 -0.71
C LEU A 139 -8.16 12.27 -1.78
N LEU A 140 -8.30 12.67 -3.05
CA LEU A 140 -7.39 12.26 -4.13
C LEU A 140 -5.96 12.80 -3.92
N MET A 141 -5.81 14.02 -3.38
CA MET A 141 -4.49 14.55 -3.00
C MET A 141 -3.87 13.72 -1.87
N GLY A 142 -4.67 13.35 -0.86
CA GLY A 142 -4.25 12.44 0.20
C GLY A 142 -3.81 11.09 -0.31
N LEU A 143 -4.59 10.51 -1.23
CA LEU A 143 -4.28 9.22 -1.82
C LEU A 143 -2.95 9.27 -2.58
N LYS A 144 -2.74 10.30 -3.41
CA LYS A 144 -1.46 10.52 -4.11
C LYS A 144 -0.29 10.73 -3.14
N ARG A 145 -0.51 11.35 -1.98
CA ARG A 145 0.52 11.52 -0.94
C ARG A 145 0.89 10.17 -0.31
N PHE A 146 -0.10 9.37 0.02
CA PHE A 146 0.07 8.07 0.71
C PHE A 146 0.39 6.90 -0.22
N THR A 147 0.44 7.12 -1.53
CA THR A 147 0.85 6.14 -2.54
C THR A 147 2.11 6.61 -3.25
N LYS A 148 3.13 7.00 -2.47
CA LYS A 148 4.47 7.32 -3.00
C LYS A 148 5.46 6.26 -2.59
N TYR A 149 6.27 5.85 -3.56
CA TYR A 149 7.42 5.00 -3.38
C TYR A 149 8.48 5.39 -4.43
N PRO A 150 9.79 5.32 -4.13
CA PRO A 150 10.82 5.70 -5.09
C PRO A 150 10.70 4.95 -6.42
N PRO A 151 11.02 5.58 -7.57
CA PRO A 151 11.03 4.90 -8.85
C PRO A 151 11.97 3.70 -8.86
N VAL A 152 11.48 2.55 -9.33
CA VAL A 152 12.24 1.30 -9.41
C VAL A 152 12.40 0.89 -10.87
N ASN A 153 13.62 0.49 -11.24
CA ASN A 153 13.86 -0.12 -12.56
C ASN A 153 13.39 -1.58 -12.55
N VAL A 154 12.07 -1.78 -12.69
CA VAL A 154 11.44 -3.10 -12.64
C VAL A 154 11.95 -4.05 -13.72
N ARG A 155 12.46 -3.54 -14.86
CA ARG A 155 13.07 -4.38 -15.90
C ARG A 155 14.31 -5.09 -15.38
N ASN A 156 15.22 -4.36 -14.74
CA ASN A 156 16.45 -4.95 -14.22
C ASN A 156 16.15 -5.91 -13.06
N ASN A 157 15.27 -5.52 -12.14
CA ASN A 157 14.86 -6.38 -11.03
C ASN A 157 14.23 -7.69 -11.54
N ARG A 158 13.28 -7.62 -12.49
CA ARG A 158 12.63 -8.81 -13.05
C ARG A 158 13.62 -9.73 -13.78
N ARG A 159 14.63 -9.17 -14.48
CA ARG A 159 15.70 -9.97 -15.10
C ARG A 159 16.55 -10.70 -14.06
N GLN A 160 16.89 -10.02 -12.95
CA GLN A 160 17.64 -10.61 -11.85
C GLN A 160 16.87 -11.75 -11.17
N ILE A 161 15.57 -11.54 -10.92
CA ILE A 161 14.67 -12.57 -10.38
C ILE A 161 14.58 -13.77 -11.34
N ALA A 162 14.40 -13.50 -12.64
CA ALA A 162 14.30 -14.53 -13.66
C ALA A 162 15.59 -15.35 -13.77
N ALA A 163 16.77 -14.74 -13.67
CA ALA A 163 18.05 -15.45 -13.70
C ALA A 163 18.13 -16.51 -12.59
N ALA A 164 17.76 -16.16 -11.35
CA ALA A 164 17.76 -17.09 -10.22
C ALA A 164 16.76 -18.25 -10.41
N LEU A 165 15.58 -17.98 -11.00
CA LEU A 165 14.59 -19.01 -11.31
C LEU A 165 15.05 -19.95 -12.44
N ILE A 166 15.70 -19.40 -13.48
CA ILE A 166 16.21 -20.17 -14.62
C ILE A 166 17.33 -21.11 -14.17
N GLU A 167 18.28 -20.60 -13.36
CA GLU A 167 19.37 -21.40 -12.82
C GLU A 167 18.86 -22.54 -11.93
N ALA A 168 17.85 -22.28 -11.11
CA ALA A 168 17.23 -23.30 -10.26
C ALA A 168 16.27 -24.25 -10.99
N ASN A 169 15.77 -23.86 -12.17
CA ASN A 169 14.70 -24.52 -12.94
C ASN A 169 13.44 -24.87 -12.11
N ARG A 170 13.14 -24.05 -11.10
CA ARG A 170 11.98 -24.16 -10.20
C ARG A 170 11.78 -22.86 -9.43
N TYR A 171 10.67 -22.74 -8.73
CA TYR A 171 10.52 -21.70 -7.71
C TYR A 171 11.49 -21.94 -6.55
N CYS A 172 12.43 -21.02 -6.33
CA CYS A 172 13.57 -21.19 -5.42
C CYS A 172 13.61 -20.20 -4.24
N PHE A 173 12.52 -19.46 -3.98
CA PHE A 173 12.47 -18.38 -2.97
C PHE A 173 11.67 -18.71 -1.69
#